data_AF-A0A7J3S0U0-F1
#
_entry.id   AF-A0A7J3S0U0-F1
#
_cell.length_a   1.000
_cell.length_b   1.000
_cell.length_c   1.000
_cell.angle_alpha   90.00
_cell.angle_beta   90.00
_cell.angle_gamma   90.00
#
_symmetry.space_group_name_H-M   'P 1'
#
loop_
_entity.id
_entity.type
_entity.pdbx_description
1 polymer ?
#
loop_
_entity_poly.entity_id
_entity_poly.type
_entity_poly.pdbx_seq_one_letter_code
_entity_poly.pdbx_strand_id
1 'polypeptide(L)'
;MEKGQILLTERARPANAELGATGRVKLLELQVNGIIQTRMRHVIKRYLKRVGFRDLKVEHVSDSSPFTLRLVAHGHASTPVTEEQMNKLRFLHDSLVDVLTYTRAGYVPHASKADPELLRQMLAKVEPSLNKIYYTIA
;
A
#
# COMPACT_ATOMS: atom_id res chain seq x y z
N MET A 1 6.97 25.90 16.94
CA MET A 1 6.31 24.59 16.79
C MET A 1 6.19 24.32 15.31
N GLU A 2 7.19 23.64 14.74
CA GLU A 2 7.23 23.38 13.30
C GLU A 2 6.28 22.24 12.95
N LYS A 3 5.31 22.56 12.10
CA LYS A 3 4.37 21.61 11.52
C LYS A 3 5.16 20.67 10.62
N GLY A 4 5.15 19.37 10.92
CA GLY A 4 5.63 18.33 10.02
C GLY A 4 4.83 18.37 8.72
N GLN A 5 5.29 19.16 7.76
CA GLN A 5 4.73 19.20 6.42
C GLN A 5 5.09 17.90 5.74
N ILE A 6 4.10 17.04 5.57
CA ILE A 6 4.13 16.01 4.55
C ILE A 6 4.18 16.77 3.22
N LEU A 7 5.37 16.84 2.63
CA LEU A 7 5.57 17.30 1.26
C LEU A 7 4.91 16.26 0.34
N LEU A 8 3.61 16.46 0.09
CA LEU A 8 2.89 15.84 -1.02
C LEU A 8 3.39 16.49 -2.31
N THR A 9 4.62 16.17 -2.71
CA THR A 9 5.17 16.65 -3.98
C THR A 9 4.63 15.78 -5.10
N GLU A 10 3.57 16.25 -5.74
CA GLU A 10 3.25 15.88 -7.11
C GLU A 10 4.46 16.16 -8.01
N ARG A 11 5.07 15.13 -8.59
CA ARG A 11 5.64 15.06 -9.96
C ARG A 11 6.72 13.98 -10.08
N ALA A 12 6.25 12.77 -10.30
CA ALA A 12 6.75 11.80 -11.29
C ALA A 12 5.98 10.52 -10.98
N ARG A 13 4.85 10.29 -11.65
CA ARG A 13 4.21 8.96 -11.64
C ARG A 13 5.00 8.10 -12.62
N PRO A 14 5.82 7.11 -12.22
CA PRO A 14 5.87 5.92 -13.06
C PRO A 14 4.45 5.36 -13.09
N ALA A 15 3.95 4.87 -14.23
CA ALA A 15 2.56 4.45 -14.36
C ALA A 15 2.18 3.45 -13.25
N ASN A 16 1.27 3.86 -12.37
CA ASN A 16 0.44 2.89 -11.65
C ASN A 16 -0.29 2.06 -12.70
N ALA A 17 -0.78 0.87 -12.35
CA ALA A 17 -1.55 0.04 -13.28
C ALA A 17 -2.57 0.92 -14.03
N GLU A 18 -2.63 0.78 -15.35
CA GLU A 18 -3.55 1.54 -16.20
C GLU A 18 -4.66 0.61 -16.66
N LEU A 19 -5.83 1.17 -16.95
CA LEU A 19 -6.95 0.38 -17.47
C LEU A 19 -6.51 -0.33 -18.76
N GLY A 20 -6.77 -1.64 -18.85
CA GLY A 20 -6.38 -2.45 -19.99
C GLY A 20 -4.91 -2.91 -19.99
N ALA A 21 -4.08 -2.48 -19.04
CA ALA A 21 -2.69 -2.90 -18.96
C ALA A 21 -2.57 -4.42 -18.73
N THR A 22 -1.54 -5.03 -19.31
CA THR A 22 -1.21 -6.46 -19.14
C THR A 22 0.29 -6.62 -18.84
N GLY A 23 0.67 -7.78 -18.33
CA GLY A 23 2.07 -8.06 -18.04
C GLY A 23 2.54 -7.48 -16.71
N ARG A 24 3.80 -7.04 -16.64
CA ARG A 24 4.38 -6.52 -15.40
C ARG A 24 3.91 -5.09 -15.16
N VAL A 25 3.24 -4.88 -14.04
CA VAL A 25 2.64 -3.61 -13.66
C VAL A 25 3.11 -3.18 -12.28
N LYS A 26 3.24 -1.88 -12.08
CA LYS A 26 3.44 -1.29 -10.77
C LYS A 26 2.07 -0.95 -10.19
N LEU A 27 1.78 -1.49 -9.01
CA LEU A 27 0.44 -1.50 -8.42
C LEU A 27 0.26 -0.42 -7.35
N LEU A 28 1.37 -0.04 -6.71
CA LEU A 28 1.41 0.94 -5.64
C LEU A 28 2.77 1.62 -5.64
N GLU A 29 2.77 2.92 -5.39
CA GLU A 29 3.96 3.67 -5.01
C GLU A 29 3.54 4.75 -4.01
N LEU A 30 4.16 4.76 -2.85
CA LEU A 30 3.85 5.70 -1.79
C LEU A 30 5.13 6.11 -1.06
N GLN A 31 5.33 7.40 -0.84
CA GLN A 31 6.42 7.88 0.00
C GLN A 31 6.11 7.58 1.47
N VAL A 32 7.07 6.99 2.17
CA VAL A 32 6.94 6.60 3.58
C VAL A 32 8.08 7.20 4.39
N ASN A 33 7.77 7.65 5.60
CA ASN A 33 8.74 8.24 6.52
C ASN A 33 9.53 7.19 7.32
N GLY A 34 9.71 5.98 6.78
CA GLY A 34 10.40 4.88 7.44
C GLY A 34 10.04 3.50 6.88
N ILE A 35 10.73 2.47 7.39
CA ILE A 35 10.45 1.08 7.03
C ILE A 35 9.11 0.63 7.65
N ILE A 36 8.17 0.19 6.81
CA ILE A 36 6.94 -0.43 7.30
C ILE A 36 7.17 -1.87 7.77
N GLN A 37 6.36 -2.30 8.74
CA GLN A 37 6.43 -3.63 9.31
C GLN A 37 6.23 -4.73 8.25
N THR A 38 6.88 -5.88 8.45
CA THR A 38 6.70 -7.06 7.57
C THR A 38 5.25 -7.51 7.48
N ARG A 39 4.51 -7.46 8.60
CA ARG A 39 3.07 -7.77 8.64
C ARG A 39 2.25 -6.86 7.72
N MET A 40 2.57 -5.56 7.70
CA MET A 40 1.94 -4.59 6.81
C MET A 40 2.17 -4.96 5.33
N ARG A 41 3.42 -5.25 4.95
CA ARG A 41 3.74 -5.70 3.58
C ARG A 41 3.00 -6.99 3.20
N HIS A 42 2.82 -7.92 4.12
CA HIS A 42 2.04 -9.12 3.88
C HIS A 42 0.55 -8.85 3.67
N VAL A 43 -0.05 -7.93 4.44
CA VAL A 43 -1.45 -7.52 4.23
C VAL A 43 -1.63 -6.94 2.83
N ILE A 44 -0.74 -6.03 2.40
CA ILE A 44 -0.74 -5.45 1.05
C ILE A 44 -0.62 -6.55 -0.01
N LYS A 45 0.39 -7.41 0.10
CA LYS A 45 0.61 -8.51 -0.85
C LYS A 45 -0.59 -9.46 -0.92
N ARG A 46 -1.22 -9.76 0.21
CA ARG A 46 -2.40 -10.62 0.27
C ARG A 46 -3.61 -9.98 -0.41
N TYR A 47 -3.85 -8.69 -0.15
CA TYR A 47 -4.91 -7.94 -0.82
C TYR A 47 -4.73 -7.93 -2.34
N LEU A 48 -3.54 -7.55 -2.83
CA LEU A 48 -3.24 -7.52 -4.26
C LEU A 48 -3.42 -8.90 -4.93
N LYS A 49 -3.11 -9.98 -4.22
CA LYS A 49 -3.36 -11.35 -4.71
C LYS A 49 -4.85 -11.64 -4.86
N ARG A 50 -5.69 -11.11 -3.96
CA ARG A 50 -7.16 -11.24 -4.02
C ARG A 50 -7.76 -10.39 -5.15
N VAL A 51 -7.20 -9.21 -5.42
CA VAL A 51 -7.59 -8.37 -6.56
C VAL A 51 -7.33 -9.07 -7.91
N GLY A 52 -6.40 -10.03 -7.94
CA GLY A 52 -6.14 -10.87 -9.12
C GLY A 52 -4.71 -10.77 -9.66
N PHE A 53 -3.84 -9.98 -9.02
CA PHE A 53 -2.45 -9.84 -9.43
C PHE A 53 -1.58 -11.00 -8.95
N ARG A 54 -0.58 -11.38 -9.76
CA ARG A 54 0.37 -12.46 -9.48
C ARG A 54 1.79 -11.93 -9.34
N ASP A 55 2.72 -12.80 -8.96
CA ASP A 55 4.17 -12.51 -8.86
C ASP A 55 4.50 -11.24 -8.08
N LEU A 56 3.79 -11.08 -6.96
CA LEU A 56 3.77 -9.85 -6.18
C LEU A 56 5.06 -9.65 -5.40
N LYS A 57 5.65 -8.47 -5.55
CA LYS A 57 6.78 -7.98 -4.77
C LYS A 57 6.40 -6.65 -4.12
N VAL A 58 6.58 -6.55 -2.81
CA VAL A 58 6.34 -5.33 -2.03
C VAL A 58 7.64 -4.99 -1.32
N GLU A 59 8.24 -3.86 -1.67
CA GLU A 59 9.57 -3.49 -1.21
C GLU A 59 9.69 -1.99 -0.94
N HIS A 60 10.72 -1.64 -0.16
CA HIS A 60 11.12 -0.26 -0.01
C HIS A 60 12.22 0.03 -1.02
N VAL A 61 12.10 1.14 -1.72
CA VAL A 61 13.10 1.63 -2.66
C VAL A 61 13.56 2.99 -2.17
N SER A 62 14.88 3.22 -2.21
CA SER A 62 15.45 4.54 -1.95
C SER A 62 14.87 5.54 -2.96
N ASP A 63 14.50 6.71 -2.49
CA ASP A 63 14.09 7.80 -3.35
C ASP A 63 15.28 8.73 -3.62
N SER A 64 15.06 9.78 -4.41
CA SER A 64 16.09 10.76 -4.82
C SER A 64 16.87 11.38 -3.64
N SER A 65 16.29 11.40 -2.44
CA SER A 65 16.98 11.76 -1.20
C SER A 65 17.27 10.51 -0.35
N PRO A 66 18.47 10.39 0.25
CA PRO A 66 18.82 9.25 1.11
C PRO A 66 17.94 9.13 2.37
N PHE A 67 17.16 10.17 2.68
CA PHE A 67 16.25 10.22 3.82
C PHE A 67 14.79 9.92 3.45
N THR A 68 14.47 9.75 2.17
CA THR A 68 13.11 9.43 1.71
C THR A 68 13.06 7.99 1.18
N LEU A 69 12.07 7.24 1.68
CA LEU A 69 11.81 5.88 1.26
C LEU A 69 10.48 5.83 0.50
N ARG A 70 10.41 5.02 -0.54
CA ARG A 70 9.17 4.71 -1.24
C ARG A 70 8.81 3.26 -1.00
N LEU A 71 7.58 3.02 -0.58
CA LEU A 71 6.96 1.71 -0.59
C LEU A 71 6.41 1.46 -1.99
N VAL A 72 6.94 0.44 -2.67
CA VAL A 72 6.55 0.08 -4.04
C VAL A 72 6.02 -1.34 -4.06
N ALA A 73 4.89 -1.54 -4.75
CA ALA A 73 4.39 -2.88 -5.07
C ALA A 73 4.39 -3.11 -6.57
N HIS A 74 4.96 -4.23 -6.99
CA HIS A 74 4.91 -4.72 -8.38
C HIS A 74 4.16 -6.04 -8.43
N GLY A 75 3.53 -6.30 -9.56
CA GLY A 75 2.90 -7.59 -9.85
C GLY A 75 2.75 -7.84 -11.34
N HIS A 76 2.12 -8.96 -11.66
CA HIS A 76 1.79 -9.37 -13.01
C HIS A 76 0.28 -9.45 -13.19
N ALA A 77 -0.21 -8.83 -14.27
CA ALA A 77 -1.60 -8.89 -14.73
C ALA A 77 -1.70 -9.83 -15.92
N SER A 78 -2.27 -11.03 -15.71
CA SER A 78 -2.48 -12.02 -16.77
C SER A 78 -3.65 -11.70 -17.69
N THR A 79 -4.56 -10.84 -17.22
CA THR A 79 -5.70 -10.31 -17.98
C THR A 79 -5.63 -8.78 -17.96
N PRO A 80 -6.25 -8.09 -18.93
CA PRO A 80 -6.31 -6.64 -18.95
C PRO A 80 -6.86 -6.11 -17.62
N VAL A 81 -6.16 -5.13 -17.03
CA VAL A 81 -6.57 -4.50 -15.77
C VAL A 81 -7.95 -3.88 -15.93
N THR A 82 -8.87 -4.25 -15.03
CA THR A 82 -10.27 -3.78 -15.08
C THR A 82 -10.47 -2.53 -14.23
N GLU A 83 -11.59 -1.83 -14.45
CA GLU A 83 -11.97 -0.68 -13.64
C GLU A 83 -12.20 -1.04 -12.17
N GLU A 84 -12.76 -2.22 -11.89
CA GLU A 84 -12.91 -2.72 -10.53
C GLU A 84 -11.54 -2.91 -9.85
N GLN A 85 -10.57 -3.47 -10.56
CA GLN A 85 -9.20 -3.62 -10.04
C GLN A 85 -8.55 -2.26 -9.79
N MET A 86 -8.77 -1.28 -10.67
CA MET A 86 -8.32 0.10 -10.47
C MET A 86 -8.94 0.74 -9.23
N ASN A 87 -10.25 0.57 -9.03
CA ASN A 87 -10.94 1.03 -7.81
C ASN A 87 -10.35 0.40 -6.55
N LYS A 88 -10.06 -0.91 -6.59
CA LYS A 88 -9.41 -1.62 -5.48
C LYS A 88 -7.98 -1.13 -5.23
N LEU A 89 -7.20 -0.84 -6.26
CA LEU A 89 -5.86 -0.24 -6.11
C LEU A 89 -5.91 1.17 -5.52
N ARG A 90 -6.86 2.00 -5.95
CA ARG A 90 -7.12 3.33 -5.34
C ARG A 90 -7.48 3.20 -3.86
N PHE A 91 -8.42 2.31 -3.54
CA PHE A 91 -8.82 2.06 -2.15
C PHE A 91 -7.64 1.58 -1.28
N LEU A 92 -6.76 0.73 -1.82
CA LEU A 92 -5.53 0.33 -1.14
C LEU A 92 -4.61 1.51 -0.84
N HIS A 93 -4.39 2.37 -1.84
CA HIS A 93 -3.56 3.57 -1.68
C HIS A 93 -4.10 4.46 -0.56
N ASP A 94 -5.38 4.80 -0.62
CA ASP A 94 -6.01 5.71 0.35
C ASP A 94 -6.01 5.11 1.75
N SER A 95 -6.31 3.81 1.89
CA SER A 95 -6.23 3.10 3.16
C SER A 95 -4.82 3.08 3.75
N LEU A 96 -3.78 3.00 2.90
CA LEU A 96 -2.39 3.07 3.35
C LEU A 96 -2.02 4.47 3.82
N VAL A 97 -2.42 5.51 3.09
CA VAL A 97 -2.21 6.90 3.51
C VAL A 97 -2.85 7.15 4.87
N ASP A 98 -4.10 6.73 5.05
CA ASP A 98 -4.80 6.85 6.33
C ASP A 98 -4.06 6.14 7.46
N VAL A 99 -3.68 4.88 7.27
CA VAL A 99 -3.00 4.08 8.32
C VAL A 99 -1.58 4.57 8.62
N LEU A 100 -0.91 5.16 7.64
CA LEU A 100 0.45 5.69 7.80
C LEU A 100 0.48 7.10 8.38
N THR A 101 -0.65 7.80 8.38
CA THR A 101 -0.77 9.16 8.92
C THR A 101 -1.54 9.18 10.24
N TYR A 102 -2.54 8.31 10.39
CA TYR A 102 -3.52 8.36 11.47
C TYR A 102 -3.80 6.98 12.08
N THR A 103 -3.78 6.91 13.41
CA THR A 103 -4.20 5.76 14.21
C THR A 103 -5.31 6.17 15.17
N ARG A 104 -5.96 5.18 15.80
CA ARG A 104 -6.94 5.42 16.89
C ARG A 104 -6.38 6.25 18.05
N ALA A 105 -5.05 6.30 18.23
CA ALA A 105 -4.38 7.07 19.27
C ALA A 105 -3.87 8.44 18.80
N GLY A 106 -4.18 8.86 17.56
CA GLY A 106 -3.69 10.09 16.95
C GLY A 106 -2.70 9.82 15.80
N TYR A 107 -1.80 10.77 15.53
CA TYR A 107 -0.89 10.69 14.39
C TYR A 107 0.17 9.59 14.54
N VAL A 108 0.53 8.97 13.42
CA VAL A 108 1.64 8.02 13.36
C VAL A 108 2.94 8.81 13.22
N PRO A 109 3.84 8.78 14.23
CA PRO A 109 5.09 9.52 14.14
C PRO A 109 6.05 8.90 13.11
N HIS A 110 5.93 7.60 12.83
CA HIS A 110 6.83 6.86 11.94
C HIS A 110 6.16 5.59 11.38
N ALA A 111 6.37 5.30 10.10
CA ALA A 111 5.74 4.19 9.37
C ALA A 111 5.93 2.79 10.01
N SER A 112 6.98 2.60 10.81
CA SER A 112 7.21 1.36 11.57
C SER A 112 6.21 1.13 12.72
N LYS A 113 5.48 2.17 13.14
CA LYS A 113 4.45 2.12 14.19
C LYS A 113 3.03 1.97 13.64
N ALA A 114 2.86 2.01 12.33
CA ALA A 114 1.57 1.86 11.69
C ALA A 114 0.96 0.48 12.00
N ASP A 115 -0.36 0.45 12.25
CA ASP A 115 -1.08 -0.76 12.66
C ASP A 115 -1.48 -1.61 11.45
N PRO A 116 -0.87 -2.79 11.23
CA PRO A 116 -1.22 -3.66 10.11
C PRO A 116 -2.64 -4.22 10.19
N GLU A 117 -3.18 -4.34 11.41
CA GLU A 117 -4.51 -4.88 11.64
C GLU A 117 -5.58 -3.86 11.28
N LEU A 118 -5.34 -2.58 11.54
CA LEU A 118 -6.17 -1.49 11.05
C LEU A 118 -6.24 -1.49 9.52
N LEU A 119 -5.09 -1.61 8.83
CA LEU A 119 -5.09 -1.73 7.37
C LEU A 119 -5.92 -2.93 6.90
N ARG A 120 -5.72 -4.09 7.52
CA ARG A 120 -6.47 -5.31 7.17
C ARG A 120 -7.98 -5.09 7.30
N GLN A 121 -8.44 -4.48 8.39
CA GLN A 121 -9.85 -4.20 8.63
C GLN A 121 -10.42 -3.20 7.61
N MET A 122 -9.66 -2.18 7.22
CA MET A 122 -10.07 -1.24 6.18
C MET A 122 -10.22 -1.93 4.82
N LEU A 123 -9.21 -2.69 4.40
CA LEU A 123 -9.24 -3.43 3.13
C LEU A 123 -10.34 -4.50 3.10
N ALA A 124 -10.69 -5.08 4.25
CA ALA A 124 -11.74 -6.08 4.33
C ALA A 124 -13.16 -5.53 4.02
N LYS A 125 -13.35 -4.20 4.05
CA LYS A 125 -14.62 -3.55 3.66
C LYS A 125 -14.95 -3.76 2.18
N VAL A 126 -13.92 -3.82 1.32
CA VAL A 126 -14.05 -4.01 -0.14
C VAL A 126 -13.59 -5.39 -0.60
N GLU A 127 -12.88 -6.13 0.25
CA GLU A 127 -12.44 -7.50 -0.01
C GLU A 127 -12.65 -8.38 1.24
N PRO A 128 -13.89 -8.87 1.48
CA PRO A 128 -14.27 -9.57 2.71
C PRO A 128 -13.46 -10.84 3.00
N SER A 129 -12.80 -11.43 1.99
CA SER A 129 -11.92 -12.58 2.17
C SER A 129 -10.70 -12.30 3.07
N LEU A 130 -10.41 -11.02 3.34
CA LEU A 130 -9.42 -10.59 4.31
C LEU A 130 -9.89 -10.64 5.77
N ASN A 131 -11.20 -10.81 6.05
CA ASN A 131 -11.75 -10.84 7.40
C ASN A 131 -11.19 -11.98 8.26
N LYS A 132 -10.79 -13.10 7.63
CA LYS A 132 -10.09 -14.19 8.33
C LYS A 132 -8.76 -13.67 8.88
N ILE A 133 -8.65 -13.65 10.22
CA ILE A 133 -7.44 -13.33 10.95
C ILE A 133 -6.49 -14.53 10.80
N TYR A 134 -5.32 -14.31 10.21
CA TYR A 134 -4.27 -15.33 10.09
C TYR A 134 -3.10 -15.09 11.05
N TYR A 135 -3.09 -13.96 11.75
CA TYR A 135 -2.10 -13.66 12.76
C TYR A 135 -2.76 -13.88 14.11
N THR A 136 -2.62 -15.09 14.64
CA THR A 136 -2.88 -15.35 16.05
C THR A 136 -1.96 -14.41 16.85
N ILE A 137 -2.55 -13.65 17.76
CA ILE A 137 -1.81 -12.90 18.77
C ILE A 137 -1.16 -13.98 19.64
N ALA A 138 0.14 -14.17 19.47
CA ALA A 138 0.98 -14.88 20.43
C ALA A 138 1.64 -13.82 21.31
#